data_AF-A0A286GAA6-F1
#
_entry.id   AF-A0A286GAA6-F1
#
_cell.length_a   1.000
_cell.length_b   1.000
_cell.length_c   1.000
_cell.angle_alpha   90.00
_cell.angle_beta   90.00
_cell.angle_gamma   90.00
#
_symmetry.space_group_name_H-M   'P 1'
#
loop_
_entity.id
_entity.type
_entity.pdbx_description
1 polymer ?
#
loop_
_entity_poly.entity_id
_entity_poly.type
_entity_poly.pdbx_seq_one_letter_code
_entity_poly.pdbx_strand_id
1 'polypeptide(L)'
;MSDWQSHFTFLQLTDVTVRWLSKIRLLRQTPKTMPLRPPKKKIPGLANDDYYYTPEGFVVFTAAYHLRRGYCCKSGCLHCPYGFKKKEE
;
A
#
# COMPACT_ATOMS: atom_id res chain seq x y z
N MET A 1 -17.24 12.95 72.27
CA MET A 1 -16.88 11.55 71.97
C MET A 1 -17.37 11.27 70.56
N SER A 2 -16.74 11.78 69.50
CA SER A 2 -15.29 11.91 69.24
C SER A 2 -14.58 10.56 69.30
N ASP A 3 -13.90 10.24 68.20
CA ASP A 3 -12.88 9.19 68.01
C ASP A 3 -13.45 7.76 67.84
N TRP A 4 -13.42 7.16 66.66
CA TRP A 4 -12.21 6.91 65.86
C TRP A 4 -12.39 7.29 64.37
N GLN A 5 -12.24 8.57 64.09
CA GLN A 5 -11.50 9.03 62.92
C GLN A 5 -10.04 8.55 63.07
N SER A 6 -9.34 8.29 61.97
CA SER A 6 -7.89 8.04 61.88
C SER A 6 -7.52 6.57 62.01
N HIS A 7 -7.50 5.80 60.92
CA HIS A 7 -6.17 5.56 60.30
C HIS A 7 -6.19 5.11 58.83
N PHE A 8 -7.31 5.21 58.11
CA PHE A 8 -7.31 4.80 56.69
C PHE A 8 -7.85 5.88 55.75
N THR A 9 -7.58 7.14 56.08
CA THR A 9 -7.19 8.07 55.03
C THR A 9 -5.70 7.87 54.78
N PHE A 10 -5.30 8.00 53.51
CA PHE A 10 -3.95 8.33 53.05
C PHE A 10 -3.14 7.18 52.43
N LEU A 11 -2.96 7.27 51.10
CA LEU A 11 -2.20 6.41 50.16
C LEU A 11 -2.84 5.04 49.89
N GLN A 12 -3.46 4.76 48.74
CA GLN A 12 -2.77 4.41 47.47
C GLN A 12 -3.69 4.64 46.24
N LEU A 13 -4.14 5.88 46.03
CA LEU A 13 -4.83 6.31 44.79
C LEU A 13 -3.84 6.73 43.69
N THR A 14 -2.81 5.92 43.41
CA THR A 14 -1.86 6.17 42.29
C THR A 14 -1.53 4.96 41.41
N ASP A 15 -2.27 3.85 41.52
CA ASP A 15 -1.94 2.65 40.73
C ASP A 15 -2.52 2.65 39.30
N VAL A 16 -3.51 3.50 39.00
CA VAL A 16 -4.13 3.51 37.65
C VAL A 16 -3.32 4.31 36.62
N THR A 17 -2.41 5.20 37.03
CA THR A 17 -1.66 6.08 36.10
C THR A 17 -0.39 5.45 35.53
N VAL A 18 0.26 4.51 36.24
CA VAL A 18 1.50 3.87 35.75
C VAL A 18 1.22 2.83 34.65
N ARG A 19 0.03 2.21 34.67
CA ARG A 19 -0.39 1.22 33.66
C ARG A 19 -0.91 1.84 32.34
N TRP A 20 -1.04 3.17 32.28
CA TRP A 20 -1.41 3.90 31.06
C TRP A 20 -0.21 4.53 30.33
N LEU A 21 0.88 4.87 31.04
CA LEU A 21 2.08 5.48 30.45
C LEU A 21 3.02 4.49 29.73
N SER A 22 2.95 3.19 30.04
CA SER A 22 3.78 2.17 29.37
C SER A 22 3.29 1.80 27.95
N LYS A 23 2.08 2.21 27.56
CA LYS A 23 1.48 1.85 26.27
C LYS A 23 1.78 2.85 25.14
N ILE A 24 2.41 3.98 25.45
CA ILE A 24 2.72 5.05 24.46
C ILE A 24 4.09 4.82 23.76
N ARG A 25 4.98 3.98 24.32
CA ARG A 25 6.36 3.81 23.81
C ARG A 25 6.52 2.88 22.60
N LEU A 26 5.47 2.22 22.13
CA LEU A 26 5.53 1.23 21.04
C LEU A 26 5.04 1.74 19.67
N LEU A 27 4.66 3.03 19.54
CA LEU A 27 4.12 3.58 18.28
C LEU A 27 5.18 4.16 17.31
N ARG A 28 6.49 4.02 17.58
CA ARG A 28 7.56 4.68 16.78
C ARG A 28 8.35 3.79 15.83
N GLN A 29 7.93 2.55 15.59
CA GLN A 29 8.60 1.66 14.64
C GLN A 29 7.61 1.12 13.61
N THR A 30 7.21 1.98 12.68
CA THR A 30 6.88 1.48 11.34
C THR A 30 8.18 1.51 10.53
N PRO A 31 8.75 0.36 10.11
CA PRO A 31 9.77 0.40 9.08
C PRO A 31 9.11 1.00 7.82
N LYS A 32 9.50 2.23 7.49
CA LYS A 32 9.20 2.88 6.21
C LYS A 32 9.89 2.10 5.09
N THR A 33 9.31 0.99 4.67
CA THR A 33 9.44 0.38 3.33
C THR A 33 8.77 -1.00 3.38
N MET A 34 7.49 -1.07 3.02
CA MET A 34 6.96 -2.34 2.49
C MET A 34 6.75 -2.15 0.99
N PRO A 35 7.64 -2.67 0.12
CA PRO A 35 7.30 -2.82 -1.27
C PRO A 35 6.36 -4.03 -1.37
N LEU A 36 5.08 -3.81 -1.08
CA LEU A 36 4.05 -4.78 -1.41
C LEU A 36 3.96 -4.82 -2.94
N ARG A 37 4.77 -5.67 -3.56
CA ARG A 37 4.64 -5.97 -4.99
C ARG A 37 3.23 -6.55 -5.17
N PRO A 38 2.35 -5.89 -5.94
CA PRO A 38 1.00 -6.40 -6.13
C PRO A 38 1.08 -7.79 -6.78
N PRO A 39 0.22 -8.73 -6.37
CA PRO A 39 0.21 -10.06 -6.96
C PRO A 39 -0.04 -9.94 -8.47
N LYS A 40 0.86 -10.52 -9.28
CA LYS A 40 0.74 -10.52 -10.75
C LYS A 40 -0.50 -11.33 -11.15
N LYS A 41 -1.57 -10.64 -11.54
CA LYS A 41 -2.81 -11.27 -12.05
C LYS A 41 -2.59 -11.72 -13.50
N LYS A 42 -3.09 -12.88 -13.90
CA LYS A 42 -3.06 -13.28 -15.32
C LYS A 42 -4.28 -12.71 -16.05
N ILE A 43 -4.09 -12.19 -17.27
CA ILE A 43 -5.15 -11.65 -18.11
C ILE A 43 -5.65 -12.80 -19.02
N PRO A 44 -6.93 -13.19 -18.95
CA PRO A 44 -7.47 -14.27 -19.78
C PRO A 44 -7.45 -13.85 -21.25
N GLY A 45 -7.09 -14.79 -22.14
CA GLY A 45 -7.03 -14.56 -23.58
C GLY A 45 -5.76 -13.87 -24.08
N LEU A 46 -4.74 -13.71 -23.21
CA LEU A 46 -3.47 -13.09 -23.56
C LEU A 46 -2.29 -13.99 -23.18
N ALA A 47 -1.28 -14.08 -24.04
CA ALA A 47 -0.07 -14.84 -23.74
C ALA A 47 0.84 -14.05 -22.78
N ASN A 48 1.73 -14.75 -22.07
CA ASN A 48 2.64 -14.09 -21.12
C ASN A 48 3.66 -13.17 -21.82
N ASP A 49 3.92 -13.35 -23.11
CA ASP A 49 4.89 -12.56 -23.89
C ASP A 49 4.27 -11.26 -24.47
N ASP A 50 2.97 -11.08 -24.30
CA ASP A 50 2.20 -9.99 -24.89
C ASP A 50 2.21 -8.73 -24.03
N TYR A 51 2.56 -8.88 -22.75
CA TYR A 51 2.56 -7.82 -21.78
C TYR A 51 3.50 -8.14 -20.62
N TYR A 52 3.99 -7.10 -19.97
CA TYR A 52 4.76 -7.23 -18.74
C TYR A 52 4.21 -6.31 -17.65
N TYR A 53 4.54 -6.67 -16.41
CA TYR A 53 4.19 -5.87 -15.23
C TYR A 53 5.37 -4.99 -14.83
N THR A 54 5.13 -3.70 -14.65
CA THR A 54 6.11 -2.78 -14.04
C THR A 54 6.20 -3.04 -12.53
N PRO A 55 7.29 -2.63 -11.84
CA PRO A 55 7.40 -2.82 -10.39
C PRO A 55 6.30 -2.09 -9.60
N GLU A 56 5.70 -1.05 -10.18
CA GLU A 56 4.55 -0.32 -9.65
C GLU A 56 3.21 -1.04 -9.85
N GLY A 57 3.20 -2.13 -10.62
CA GLY A 57 2.00 -2.94 -10.87
C GLY A 57 1.20 -2.56 -12.13
N PHE A 58 1.74 -1.71 -13.00
CA PHE A 58 1.08 -1.38 -14.27
C PHE A 58 1.30 -2.47 -15.31
N VAL A 59 0.32 -2.66 -16.20
CA VAL A 59 0.41 -3.54 -17.36
C VAL A 59 0.91 -2.74 -18.55
N VAL A 60 2.02 -3.16 -19.14
CA VAL A 60 2.54 -2.58 -20.38
C VAL A 60 2.52 -3.63 -21.47
N PHE A 61 1.80 -3.35 -22.56
CA PHE A 61 1.70 -4.23 -23.71
C PHE A 61 2.92 -4.13 -24.61
N THR A 62 3.33 -5.25 -25.21
CA THR A 62 4.44 -5.32 -26.15
C THR A 62 4.01 -4.94 -27.57
N ALA A 63 4.99 -4.59 -28.43
CA ALA A 63 4.72 -4.32 -29.84
C ALA A 63 4.12 -5.54 -30.56
N ALA A 64 4.53 -6.76 -30.20
CA ALA A 64 4.01 -8.01 -30.76
C ALA A 64 2.52 -8.18 -30.50
N TYR A 65 2.02 -7.77 -29.32
CA TYR A 65 0.59 -7.74 -29.05
C TYR A 65 -0.16 -6.77 -29.98
N HIS A 66 0.38 -5.57 -30.17
CA HIS A 66 -0.23 -4.58 -31.05
C HIS A 66 -0.21 -4.99 -32.53
N LEU A 67 0.81 -5.74 -32.97
CA LEU A 67 0.86 -6.32 -34.32
C LEU A 67 -0.19 -7.43 -34.50
N ARG A 68 -0.33 -8.36 -33.55
CA ARG A 68 -1.34 -9.43 -33.61
C ARG A 68 -2.78 -8.90 -33.57
N ARG A 69 -3.01 -7.77 -32.90
CA ARG A 69 -4.30 -7.07 -32.92
C ARG A 69 -4.68 -6.54 -34.31
N GLY A 70 -3.69 -6.22 -35.15
CA GLY A 70 -3.89 -5.79 -36.53
C GLY A 70 -4.37 -4.35 -36.75
N TYR A 71 -4.52 -3.54 -35.68
CA TYR A 71 -4.88 -2.11 -35.83
C TYR A 71 -4.38 -1.22 -34.68
N CYS A 72 -4.24 0.08 -34.96
CA CYS A 72 -3.87 1.07 -33.95
C CYS A 72 -5.08 1.47 -33.09
N CYS A 73 -4.95 1.40 -31.77
CA CYS A 73 -6.00 1.77 -30.81
C CYS A 73 -6.09 3.27 -30.51
N LYS A 74 -5.13 4.08 -30.98
CA LYS A 74 -5.02 5.52 -30.70
C LYS A 74 -5.02 5.88 -29.20
N SER A 75 -4.64 4.94 -28.32
CA SER A 75 -4.61 5.16 -26.87
C SER A 75 -3.29 5.75 -26.36
N GLY A 76 -2.27 5.91 -27.22
CA GLY A 76 -0.95 6.43 -26.82
C GLY A 76 -0.09 5.40 -26.08
N CYS A 77 -0.05 4.16 -26.56
CA CYS A 77 0.74 3.08 -25.95
C CYS A 77 2.26 3.32 -26.08
N LEU A 78 3.05 2.89 -25.08
CA LEU A 78 4.52 2.99 -25.09
C LEU A 78 5.16 2.28 -26.30
N HIS A 79 4.76 1.03 -26.56
CA HIS A 79 5.35 0.18 -27.63
C HIS A 79 4.47 0.14 -28.88
N CYS A 80 4.03 1.32 -29.36
CA CYS A 80 3.17 1.40 -30.53
C CYS A 80 3.96 1.11 -31.83
N PRO A 81 3.64 0.03 -32.58
CA PRO A 81 4.30 -0.24 -33.87
C PRO A 81 3.92 0.78 -34.95
N TYR A 82 2.79 1.48 -34.79
CA TYR A 82 2.29 2.48 -35.74
C TYR A 82 2.82 3.91 -35.47
N GLY A 83 3.68 4.09 -34.45
CA GLY A 83 4.23 5.40 -34.11
C GLY A 83 3.24 6.42 -33.54
N PHE A 84 2.05 5.97 -33.11
CA PHE A 84 1.04 6.86 -32.53
C PHE A 84 1.45 7.33 -31.13
N LYS A 85 1.58 8.65 -30.95
CA LYS A 85 1.78 9.30 -29.65
C LYS A 85 0.62 10.23 -29.36
N LYS A 86 0.00 10.08 -28.18
CA LYS A 86 -1.04 11.02 -27.72
C LYS A 86 -0.34 12.33 -27.36
N LYS A 87 -0.73 13.43 -28.00
CA LYS A 87 -0.35 14.77 -27.53
C LYS A 87 -1.24 15.05 -26.33
N GLU A 88 -0.62 15.40 -25.21
CA GLU A 88 -1.33 15.94 -24.06
C GLU A 88 -1.74 17.38 -24.44
N GLU A 89 -3.04 17.65 -24.42
CA GLU A 89 -3.65 18.99 -24.55
C GLU A 89 -4.00 19.53 -23.17
#